data_AF-A0A9P1C7N9-F1
#
_entry.id   AF-A0A9P1C7N9-F1
#
_cell.length_a   1.000
_cell.length_b   1.000
_cell.length_c   1.000
_cell.angle_alpha   90.00
_cell.angle_beta   90.00
_cell.angle_gamma   90.00
#
_symmetry.space_group_name_H-M   'P 1'
#
loop_
_entity.id
_entity.type
_entity.pdbx_description
1 polymer ?
#
loop_
_entity_poly.entity_id
_entity_poly.type
_entity_poly.pdbx_seq_one_letter_code
_entity_poly.pdbx_strand_id
1 'polypeptide(L)'
;MAALARQQAAAEAAEEVEMDLPHADPHAAPRAYSPAEVKPRSTSSPSGGSTAIPAPSGVRLSSEDGAQLIGRMVLIQGLVRSPEFNGQWGHVESYDPQMQRFMVSVVLPTQLPGETPLYAKLRRDNLIVPRQEMQPPLGSPVPHPGCVLNIATGRLNVHSCDTSGIVMVSILCLLCLAVCFFGYRIYRFAFGVFAFLVGFGLQAALGSAWIRQSEGHGITEKVIVVVCAILWGTLFLVLARRYYERIQKILGYVVGVILGLVLTAVLLYLLQKPVDNWIGSKYQGWQSYAGITLGVPIALLTGYGCRNFVKFLVMFITAFAGAAGAWRWGSSLIECKSVDYEPVDRLMENRLFNVAIFVALGLLGLAAQFFSQPRRTAKASVATQDADQS
;
A
#
# COMPACT_ATOMS: atom_id res chain seq x y z
N MET A 1 -14.48 -9.99 50.79
CA MET A 1 -13.05 -10.35 50.90
C MET A 1 -12.86 -11.87 50.83
N ALA A 2 -13.39 -12.67 51.77
CA ALA A 2 -13.22 -14.13 51.75
C ALA A 2 -13.80 -14.84 50.49
N ALA A 3 -14.94 -14.38 49.97
CA ALA A 3 -15.49 -14.92 48.72
C ALA A 3 -14.63 -14.62 47.48
N LEU A 4 -13.90 -13.50 47.50
CA LEU A 4 -13.04 -13.06 46.41
C LEU A 4 -11.73 -13.88 46.38
N ALA A 5 -11.21 -14.24 47.55
CA ALA A 5 -10.08 -15.16 47.69
C ALA A 5 -10.41 -16.59 47.22
N ARG A 6 -11.63 -17.08 47.47
CA ARG A 6 -12.07 -18.41 46.98
C ARG A 6 -12.23 -18.45 45.46
N GLN A 7 -12.70 -17.37 44.83
CA GLN A 7 -12.79 -17.29 43.37
C GLN A 7 -11.42 -17.23 42.69
N GLN A 8 -10.40 -16.65 43.32
CA GLN A 8 -9.04 -16.66 42.77
C GLN A 8 -8.39 -18.04 42.85
N ALA A 9 -8.55 -18.77 43.97
CA ALA A 9 -7.99 -20.11 44.13
C ALA A 9 -8.60 -21.15 43.15
N ALA A 10 -9.90 -21.05 42.86
CA ALA A 10 -10.56 -21.95 41.91
C ALA A 10 -10.16 -21.70 40.44
N ALA A 11 -9.77 -20.47 40.10
CA ALA A 11 -9.31 -20.13 38.75
C ALA A 11 -7.89 -20.64 38.47
N GLU A 12 -7.03 -20.72 39.50
CA GLU A 12 -5.67 -21.26 39.37
C GLU A 12 -5.67 -22.79 39.22
N ALA A 13 -6.56 -23.50 39.92
CA ALA A 13 -6.65 -24.97 39.83
C ALA A 13 -7.16 -25.50 38.47
N ALA A 14 -7.86 -24.67 37.69
CA ALA A 14 -8.35 -25.05 36.37
C ALA A 14 -7.31 -24.86 35.25
N GLU A 15 -6.18 -24.18 35.52
CA GLU A 15 -5.13 -23.92 34.52
C GLU A 15 -4.09 -25.07 34.45
N GLU A 16 -4.09 -26.03 35.39
CA GLU A 16 -3.10 -27.13 35.46
C GLU A 16 -3.47 -28.43 34.71
N VAL A 17 -4.68 -28.60 34.17
CA VAL A 17 -5.13 -29.93 33.68
C VAL A 17 -5.09 -30.13 32.16
N GLU A 18 -4.69 -29.14 31.37
CA GLU A 18 -4.76 -29.23 29.89
C GLU A 18 -3.39 -29.07 29.20
N MET A 19 -2.47 -30.02 29.43
CA MET A 19 -1.24 -30.13 28.63
C MET A 19 -0.67 -31.56 28.60
N ASP A 20 -1.43 -32.50 28.05
CA ASP A 20 -0.90 -33.79 27.58
C ASP A 20 -1.42 -34.06 26.16
N LEU A 21 -0.57 -33.82 25.15
CA LEU A 21 -0.83 -34.20 23.77
C LEU A 21 0.43 -34.87 23.18
N PRO A 22 0.29 -35.97 22.41
CA PRO A 22 1.40 -36.87 22.14
C PRO A 22 2.36 -36.33 21.08
N HIS A 23 3.64 -36.63 21.30
CA HIS A 23 4.75 -36.42 20.40
C HIS A 23 4.57 -37.21 19.09
N ALA A 24 4.69 -36.54 17.94
CA ALA A 24 4.73 -37.18 16.63
C ALA A 24 6.16 -37.07 16.06
N ASP A 25 6.77 -38.22 15.78
CA ASP A 25 8.08 -38.39 15.14
C ASP A 25 8.12 -37.87 13.70
N PRO A 26 9.18 -37.15 13.28
CA PRO A 26 9.45 -36.91 11.87
C PRO A 26 10.79 -37.54 11.45
N HIS A 27 10.74 -38.76 10.90
CA HIS A 27 11.82 -39.33 10.09
C HIS A 27 11.36 -39.52 8.65
N ALA A 28 11.80 -38.65 7.73
CA ALA A 28 12.05 -38.98 6.32
C ALA A 28 12.58 -37.75 5.54
N ALA A 29 13.91 -37.67 5.37
CA ALA A 29 14.53 -37.14 4.16
C ALA A 29 14.78 -38.33 3.22
N PRO A 30 14.78 -38.24 1.86
CA PRO A 30 15.84 -37.52 1.12
C PRO A 30 15.51 -37.05 -0.32
N ARG A 31 16.37 -36.20 -0.91
CA ARG A 31 17.20 -36.49 -2.11
C ARG A 31 17.72 -35.23 -2.79
N ALA A 32 19.03 -35.25 -3.01
CA ALA A 32 19.81 -34.27 -3.76
C ALA A 32 19.52 -34.35 -5.26
N TYR A 33 19.43 -33.19 -5.91
CA TYR A 33 19.43 -33.05 -7.36
C TYR A 33 20.84 -32.69 -7.85
N SER A 34 21.33 -33.48 -8.80
CA SER A 34 22.61 -33.31 -9.50
C SER A 34 22.41 -32.42 -10.74
N PRO A 35 23.26 -31.42 -11.03
CA PRO A 35 23.19 -30.66 -12.27
C PRO A 35 23.95 -31.37 -13.40
N ALA A 36 23.28 -31.54 -14.54
CA ALA A 36 23.87 -32.08 -15.76
C ALA A 36 24.63 -31.00 -16.54
N GLU A 37 25.80 -31.42 -17.00
CA GLU A 37 26.82 -30.75 -17.77
C GLU A 37 26.36 -30.45 -19.21
N VAL A 38 26.41 -29.17 -19.63
CA VAL A 38 26.06 -28.74 -20.98
C VAL A 38 27.33 -28.50 -21.80
N LYS A 39 27.47 -29.31 -22.85
CA LYS A 39 28.56 -29.34 -23.83
C LYS A 39 28.45 -28.19 -24.85
N PRO A 40 29.53 -27.47 -25.19
CA PRO A 40 29.48 -26.43 -26.22
C PRO A 40 29.63 -27.04 -27.63
N ARG A 41 28.79 -26.61 -28.56
CA ARG A 41 28.84 -26.98 -29.98
C ARG A 41 29.28 -25.79 -30.82
N SER A 42 30.48 -25.91 -31.38
CA SER A 42 31.08 -25.08 -32.41
C SER A 42 30.63 -25.50 -33.81
N THR A 43 30.25 -24.53 -34.65
CA THR A 43 30.21 -24.51 -36.15
C THR A 43 29.25 -23.36 -36.53
N SER A 44 29.45 -22.48 -37.52
CA SER A 44 30.41 -22.34 -38.62
C SER A 44 30.07 -20.99 -39.31
N SER A 45 31.06 -20.28 -39.83
CA SER A 45 30.91 -19.11 -40.70
C SER A 45 30.16 -19.45 -42.01
N PRO A 46 29.50 -18.45 -42.63
CA PRO A 46 29.70 -18.30 -44.07
C PRO A 46 29.93 -16.86 -44.54
N SER A 47 30.64 -16.82 -45.65
CA SER A 47 31.10 -15.75 -46.51
C SER A 47 30.01 -14.98 -47.27
N GLY A 48 30.26 -13.68 -47.46
CA GLY A 48 30.29 -13.02 -48.78
C GLY A 48 29.03 -13.05 -49.66
N GLY A 49 28.33 -11.91 -49.71
CA GLY A 49 27.31 -11.62 -50.72
C GLY A 49 26.89 -10.16 -50.70
N SER A 50 27.65 -9.32 -51.41
CA SER A 50 27.35 -7.89 -51.58
C SER A 50 26.22 -7.73 -52.61
N THR A 51 25.01 -7.49 -52.12
CA THR A 51 23.81 -7.26 -52.95
C THR A 51 23.46 -5.78 -52.87
N ALA A 52 23.57 -5.06 -53.99
CA ALA A 52 23.17 -3.66 -54.11
C ALA A 52 21.64 -3.55 -53.92
N ILE A 53 21.21 -2.83 -52.89
CA ILE A 53 19.79 -2.62 -52.56
C ILE A 53 19.24 -1.54 -53.52
N PRO A 54 18.11 -1.79 -54.23
CA PRO A 54 17.47 -0.80 -55.07
C PRO A 54 16.90 0.34 -54.23
N ALA A 55 17.15 1.58 -54.67
CA ALA A 55 16.67 2.79 -54.00
C ALA A 55 15.12 2.81 -53.92
N PRO A 56 14.53 3.07 -52.73
CA PRO A 56 13.08 3.12 -52.59
C PRO A 56 12.52 4.34 -53.34
N SER A 57 11.59 4.08 -54.26
CA SER A 57 10.87 5.08 -55.03
C SER A 57 9.88 5.83 -54.13
N GLY A 58 10.35 6.87 -53.45
CA GLY A 58 9.53 7.78 -52.66
C GLY A 58 8.61 8.62 -53.56
N VAL A 59 7.31 8.62 -53.25
CA VAL A 59 6.35 9.56 -53.88
C VAL A 59 6.69 10.97 -53.42
N ARG A 60 7.07 11.83 -54.36
CA ARG A 60 7.21 13.28 -54.14
C ARG A 60 5.81 13.87 -54.01
N LEU A 61 5.33 14.00 -52.78
CA LEU A 61 4.13 14.76 -52.44
C LEU A 61 4.35 16.24 -52.78
N SER A 62 3.40 16.84 -53.50
CA SER A 62 3.38 18.26 -53.84
C SER A 62 3.35 19.15 -52.59
N SER A 63 3.87 20.38 -52.74
CA SER A 63 4.25 21.31 -51.66
C SER A 63 3.12 21.81 -50.74
N GLU A 64 1.87 21.37 -50.89
CA GLU A 64 0.72 21.94 -50.16
C GLU A 64 0.38 21.21 -48.84
N ASP A 65 0.93 20.02 -48.58
CA ASP A 65 0.56 19.21 -47.41
C ASP A 65 1.58 19.22 -46.26
N GLY A 66 2.21 20.37 -45.99
CA GLY A 66 3.14 20.50 -44.87
C GLY A 66 2.48 20.21 -43.51
N ALA A 67 1.24 20.65 -43.31
CA ALA A 67 0.52 20.43 -42.05
C ALA A 67 0.20 18.95 -41.78
N GLN A 68 0.04 18.12 -42.82
CA GLN A 68 -0.31 16.70 -42.66
C GLN A 68 0.81 15.84 -42.09
N LEU A 69 2.05 16.37 -42.07
CA LEU A 69 3.21 15.67 -41.56
C LEU A 69 3.43 15.89 -40.07
N ILE A 70 2.79 16.88 -39.46
CA ILE A 70 2.86 17.11 -38.01
C ILE A 70 2.28 15.89 -37.29
N GLY A 71 3.00 15.37 -36.29
CA GLY A 71 2.63 14.14 -35.61
C GLY A 71 3.11 12.85 -36.29
N ARG A 72 3.78 12.94 -37.44
CA ARG A 72 4.28 11.75 -38.15
C ARG A 72 5.75 11.50 -37.84
N MET A 73 6.12 10.22 -37.89
CA MET A 73 7.49 9.77 -37.84
C MET A 73 8.12 9.84 -39.23
N VAL A 74 9.31 10.44 -39.30
CA VAL A 74 10.03 10.69 -40.55
C VAL A 74 11.48 10.24 -40.43
N LEU A 75 12.05 9.78 -41.54
CA LEU A 75 13.46 9.44 -41.65
C LEU A 75 14.21 10.65 -42.20
N ILE A 76 15.25 11.08 -41.48
CA ILE A 76 16.06 12.24 -41.84
C ILE A 76 17.12 11.82 -42.86
N GLN A 77 17.23 12.53 -43.98
CA GLN A 77 18.25 12.29 -45.00
C GLN A 77 18.75 13.58 -45.69
N GLY A 78 19.89 13.49 -46.38
CA GLY A 78 20.39 14.58 -47.23
C GLY A 78 20.94 15.80 -46.47
N LEU A 79 21.27 15.68 -45.19
CA LEU A 79 21.93 16.75 -44.43
C LEU A 79 23.42 16.79 -44.75
N VAL A 80 23.90 17.95 -45.19
CA VAL A 80 25.33 18.18 -45.53
C VAL A 80 26.10 18.68 -44.31
N ARG A 81 25.50 19.55 -43.48
CA ARG A 81 26.17 20.17 -42.33
C ARG A 81 26.19 19.30 -41.08
N SER A 82 25.22 18.38 -40.97
CA SER A 82 25.07 17.47 -39.83
C SER A 82 24.74 16.07 -40.35
N PRO A 83 25.68 15.42 -41.05
CA PRO A 83 25.46 14.11 -41.65
C PRO A 83 25.18 13.02 -40.61
N GLU A 84 25.54 13.22 -39.34
CA GLU A 84 25.28 12.33 -38.21
C GLU A 84 23.79 12.07 -37.95
N PHE A 85 22.90 12.97 -38.37
CA PHE A 85 21.45 12.77 -38.26
C PHE A 85 20.85 12.05 -39.48
N ASN A 86 21.60 11.84 -40.56
CA ASN A 86 21.11 11.09 -41.70
C ASN A 86 20.91 9.61 -41.32
N GLY A 87 19.74 9.06 -41.65
CA GLY A 87 19.34 7.72 -41.25
C GLY A 87 18.72 7.63 -39.86
N GLN A 88 18.67 8.73 -39.09
CA GLN A 88 17.96 8.78 -37.82
C GLN A 88 16.46 9.03 -38.02
N TRP A 89 15.67 8.49 -37.11
CA TRP A 89 14.23 8.72 -37.05
C TRP A 89 13.92 9.98 -36.24
N GLY A 90 12.86 10.68 -36.59
CA GLY A 90 12.38 11.80 -35.80
C GLY A 90 10.88 12.01 -35.92
N HIS A 91 10.32 12.75 -34.97
CA HIS A 91 8.91 13.10 -34.94
C HIS A 91 8.72 14.56 -35.32
N VAL A 92 7.80 14.83 -36.25
CA VAL A 92 7.54 16.19 -36.71
C VAL A 92 6.63 16.89 -35.69
N GLU A 93 7.14 17.92 -35.03
CA GLU A 93 6.43 18.65 -33.98
C GLU A 93 5.67 19.85 -34.52
N SER A 94 6.27 20.57 -35.48
CA SER A 94 5.69 21.76 -36.07
C SER A 94 6.25 22.04 -37.46
N TYR A 95 5.51 22.82 -38.23
CA TYR A 95 5.89 23.29 -39.56
C TYR A 95 5.89 24.82 -39.59
N ASP A 96 6.99 25.41 -40.05
CA ASP A 96 7.14 26.84 -40.27
C ASP A 96 6.88 27.17 -41.75
N PRO A 97 5.71 27.75 -42.09
CA PRO A 97 5.34 28.02 -43.47
C PRO A 97 6.17 29.14 -44.09
N GLN A 98 6.73 30.07 -43.29
CA GLN A 98 7.53 31.17 -43.81
C GLN A 98 8.88 30.68 -44.31
N MET A 99 9.48 29.74 -43.59
CA MET A 99 10.80 29.19 -43.94
C MET A 99 10.70 27.90 -44.77
N GLN A 100 9.50 27.33 -44.91
CA GLN A 100 9.26 25.99 -45.46
C GLN A 100 10.14 24.93 -44.78
N ARG A 101 10.18 24.97 -43.44
CA ARG A 101 10.98 24.06 -42.60
C ARG A 101 10.14 23.39 -41.52
N PHE A 102 10.44 22.14 -41.26
CA PHE A 102 9.86 21.34 -40.19
C PHE A 102 10.76 21.38 -38.96
N MET A 103 10.16 21.44 -37.78
CA MET A 103 10.84 21.16 -36.53
C MET A 103 10.67 19.66 -36.24
N VAL A 104 11.78 18.92 -36.21
CA VAL A 104 11.78 17.48 -35.97
C VAL A 104 12.51 17.16 -34.68
N SER A 105 11.88 16.47 -33.74
CA SER A 105 12.53 15.89 -32.57
C SER A 105 13.22 14.59 -32.98
N VAL A 106 14.55 14.56 -32.95
CA VAL A 106 15.35 13.40 -33.38
C VAL A 106 15.39 12.36 -32.26
N VAL A 107 15.05 11.12 -32.58
CA VAL A 107 15.08 9.99 -31.65
C VAL A 107 16.47 9.34 -31.74
N LEU A 108 17.34 9.66 -30.78
CA LEU A 108 18.66 9.02 -30.70
C LEU A 108 18.58 7.77 -29.82
N PRO A 109 19.19 6.63 -30.22
CA PRO A 109 19.19 5.40 -29.43
C PRO A 109 19.92 5.55 -28.08
N THR A 110 20.76 6.57 -27.93
CA THR A 110 21.55 6.83 -26.71
C THR A 110 20.90 7.83 -25.75
N GLN A 111 19.72 8.37 -26.07
CA GLN A 111 19.10 9.42 -25.25
C GLN A 111 18.56 8.84 -23.95
N LEU A 112 19.02 9.38 -22.81
CA LEU A 112 18.57 8.93 -21.49
C LEU A 112 17.18 9.51 -21.15
N PRO A 113 16.39 8.83 -20.30
CA PRO A 113 15.10 9.34 -19.84
C PRO A 113 15.29 10.68 -19.10
N GLY A 114 14.69 11.75 -19.62
CA GLY A 114 14.74 13.10 -19.02
C GLY A 114 15.76 14.05 -19.65
N GLU A 115 16.53 13.60 -20.63
CA GLU A 115 17.37 14.50 -21.45
C GLU A 115 16.49 15.30 -22.41
N THR A 116 16.83 16.57 -22.63
CA THR A 116 16.04 17.44 -23.51
C THR A 116 16.04 16.92 -24.95
N PRO A 117 14.88 16.76 -25.61
CA PRO A 117 14.81 16.31 -26.99
C PRO A 117 15.64 17.20 -27.91
N LEU A 118 16.42 16.59 -28.80
CA LEU A 118 17.21 17.32 -29.79
C LEU A 118 16.31 17.68 -30.98
N TYR A 119 16.20 18.98 -31.27
CA TYR A 119 15.37 19.48 -32.35
C TYR A 119 16.21 19.91 -33.56
N ALA A 120 15.80 19.48 -34.75
CA ALA A 120 16.41 19.89 -36.01
C ALA A 120 15.39 20.62 -36.90
N LYS A 121 15.80 21.75 -37.48
CA LYS A 121 15.00 22.50 -38.48
C LYS A 121 15.35 22.03 -39.89
N LEU A 122 14.48 21.21 -40.47
CA LEU A 122 14.74 20.48 -41.71
C LEU A 122 13.81 20.92 -42.86
N ARG A 123 14.29 20.92 -44.11
CA ARG A 123 13.43 21.15 -45.28
C ARG A 123 12.64 19.89 -45.62
N ARG A 124 11.57 20.03 -46.39
CA ARG A 124 10.75 18.89 -46.85
C ARG A 124 11.57 17.81 -47.54
N ASP A 125 12.54 18.22 -48.37
CA ASP A 125 13.41 17.32 -49.15
C ASP A 125 14.34 16.47 -48.28
N ASN A 126 14.54 16.87 -47.02
CA ASN A 126 15.34 16.12 -46.05
C ASN A 126 14.53 15.08 -45.28
N LEU A 127 13.23 14.98 -45.53
CA LEU A 127 12.32 14.10 -44.79
C LEU A 127 11.72 13.05 -45.72
N ILE A 128 12.00 11.78 -45.42
CA ILE A 128 11.32 10.65 -46.05
C ILE A 128 10.22 10.19 -45.11
N VAL A 129 8.99 10.23 -45.61
CA VAL A 129 7.82 9.67 -44.91
C VAL A 129 7.70 8.23 -45.38
N PRO A 130 7.96 7.22 -44.53
CA PRO A 130 7.76 5.85 -44.93
C PRO A 130 6.28 5.66 -45.26
N ARG A 131 5.99 4.95 -46.35
CA ARG A 131 4.65 4.37 -46.52
C ARG A 131 4.43 3.43 -45.34
N GLN A 132 3.26 3.51 -44.75
CA GLN A 132 2.84 3.02 -43.42
C GLN A 132 3.11 1.54 -43.07
N GLU A 133 3.82 0.77 -43.90
CA GLU A 133 4.06 -0.66 -43.73
C GLU A 133 5.44 -1.02 -43.17
N MET A 134 6.38 -0.08 -43.10
CA MET A 134 7.66 -0.31 -42.41
C MET A 134 7.71 0.52 -41.13
N GLN A 135 6.96 0.05 -40.15
CA GLN A 135 7.34 0.26 -38.76
C GLN A 135 8.79 -0.24 -38.63
N PRO A 136 9.74 0.58 -38.10
CA PRO A 136 11.11 0.10 -37.92
C PRO A 136 11.07 -1.24 -37.20
N PRO A 137 11.98 -2.18 -37.47
CA PRO A 137 12.11 -3.36 -36.63
C PRO A 137 12.32 -2.83 -35.21
N LEU A 138 11.25 -2.84 -34.41
CA LEU A 138 11.35 -2.65 -32.99
C LEU A 138 12.38 -3.70 -32.59
N GLY A 139 13.60 -3.26 -32.27
CA GLY A 139 14.41 -3.99 -31.31
C GLY A 139 13.43 -4.36 -30.21
N SER A 140 13.26 -5.66 -30.00
CA SER A 140 12.21 -6.26 -29.17
C SER A 140 11.85 -5.29 -28.05
N PRO A 141 10.56 -4.95 -27.86
CA PRO A 141 10.16 -3.92 -26.91
C PRO A 141 10.96 -4.11 -25.64
N VAL A 142 11.92 -3.21 -25.40
CA VAL A 142 12.56 -3.12 -24.10
C VAL A 142 11.36 -2.95 -23.18
N PRO A 143 11.07 -3.91 -22.28
CA PRO A 143 9.84 -3.91 -21.51
C PRO A 143 9.76 -2.52 -20.88
N HIS A 144 8.81 -1.71 -21.34
CA HIS A 144 8.58 -0.40 -20.78
C HIS A 144 8.47 -0.60 -19.27
N PRO A 145 9.13 0.25 -18.46
CA PRO A 145 9.27 0.06 -17.03
C PRO A 145 7.91 -0.29 -16.46
N GLY A 146 7.80 -1.57 -16.07
CA GLY A 146 6.52 -2.23 -15.84
C GLY A 146 5.67 -1.46 -14.86
N CYS A 147 4.34 -1.57 -14.99
CA CYS A 147 3.33 -1.08 -14.05
C CYS A 147 3.91 -0.61 -12.71
N VAL A 148 4.41 0.62 -12.66
CA VAL A 148 4.99 1.14 -11.42
C VAL A 148 3.81 1.55 -10.58
N LEU A 149 3.40 0.66 -9.68
CA LEU A 149 2.43 0.96 -8.64
C LEU A 149 3.00 2.10 -7.80
N ASN A 150 2.59 3.33 -8.09
CA ASN A 150 2.90 4.45 -7.22
C ASN A 150 1.99 4.36 -5.98
N ILE A 151 2.42 3.57 -5.01
CA ILE A 151 1.71 3.32 -3.74
C ILE A 151 1.40 4.65 -3.01
N ALA A 152 2.26 5.67 -3.17
CA ALA A 152 2.13 6.94 -2.47
C ALA A 152 0.95 7.79 -2.96
N THR A 153 0.63 7.77 -4.25
CA THR A 153 -0.49 8.56 -4.80
C THR A 153 -1.76 7.71 -4.99
N GLY A 154 -1.63 6.38 -4.94
CA GLY A 154 -2.69 5.42 -5.21
C GLY A 154 -3.28 5.56 -6.61
N ARG A 155 -2.69 6.35 -7.50
CA ARG A 155 -3.10 6.45 -8.91
C ARG A 155 -2.32 5.40 -9.67
N LEU A 156 -2.98 4.28 -9.92
CA LEU A 156 -2.54 3.35 -10.94
C LEU A 156 -2.83 4.01 -12.29
N ASN A 157 -1.81 4.50 -12.98
CA ASN A 157 -1.92 4.86 -14.40
C ASN A 157 -2.04 3.55 -15.19
N VAL A 158 -3.23 2.96 -15.19
CA VAL A 158 -3.55 1.77 -15.99
C VAL A 158 -3.81 2.24 -17.41
N HIS A 159 -2.74 2.63 -18.13
CA HIS A 159 -2.87 2.90 -19.55
C HIS A 159 -2.96 1.61 -20.40
N SER A 160 -2.66 0.45 -19.81
CA SER A 160 -2.95 -0.86 -20.41
C SER A 160 -3.83 -1.69 -19.47
N CYS A 161 -5.09 -1.90 -19.85
CA CYS A 161 -6.00 -2.83 -19.17
C CYS A 161 -5.65 -4.27 -19.52
N ASP A 162 -4.41 -4.66 -19.25
CA ASP A 162 -3.95 -6.02 -19.44
C ASP A 162 -4.66 -6.95 -18.44
N THR A 163 -4.83 -8.22 -18.81
CA THR A 163 -5.50 -9.23 -17.97
C THR A 163 -4.87 -9.32 -16.57
N SER A 164 -3.54 -9.18 -16.48
CA SER A 164 -2.81 -9.17 -15.20
C SER A 164 -3.15 -7.96 -14.33
N GLY A 165 -3.33 -6.78 -14.94
CA GLY A 165 -3.77 -5.55 -14.26
C GLY A 165 -5.16 -5.70 -13.69
N ILE A 166 -6.10 -6.24 -14.48
CA ILE A 166 -7.48 -6.50 -14.04
C ILE A 166 -7.50 -7.48 -12.84
N VAL A 167 -6.71 -8.57 -12.90
CA VAL A 167 -6.60 -9.54 -11.80
C VAL A 167 -6.04 -8.88 -10.54
N MET A 168 -4.97 -8.09 -10.66
CA MET A 168 -4.36 -7.39 -9.53
C MET A 168 -5.30 -6.38 -8.88
N VAL A 169 -5.98 -5.53 -9.67
CA VAL A 169 -6.95 -4.56 -9.15
C VAL A 169 -8.14 -5.28 -8.51
N SER A 170 -8.58 -6.41 -9.06
CA SER A 170 -9.63 -7.25 -8.46
C SER A 170 -9.22 -7.78 -7.08
N ILE A 171 -8.00 -8.30 -6.95
CA ILE A 171 -7.46 -8.77 -5.66
C ILE A 171 -7.40 -7.61 -4.66
N LEU A 172 -6.90 -6.44 -5.07
CA LEU A 172 -6.84 -5.26 -4.20
C LEU A 172 -8.24 -4.80 -3.76
N CYS A 173 -9.22 -4.81 -4.66
CA CYS A 173 -10.61 -4.50 -4.33
C CYS A 173 -11.17 -5.47 -3.28
N LEU A 174 -10.95 -6.79 -3.47
CA LEU A 174 -11.36 -7.81 -2.50
C LEU A 174 -10.66 -7.67 -1.15
N LEU A 175 -9.37 -7.32 -1.13
CA LEU A 175 -8.64 -7.04 0.10
C LEU A 175 -9.21 -5.82 0.82
N CYS A 176 -9.54 -4.74 0.10
CA CYS A 176 -10.18 -3.57 0.69
C CYS A 176 -11.58 -3.89 1.23
N LEU A 177 -12.36 -4.73 0.56
CA LEU A 177 -13.63 -5.24 1.08
C LEU A 177 -13.40 -6.10 2.34
N ALA A 178 -12.40 -6.98 2.35
CA ALA A 178 -12.05 -7.75 3.54
C ALA A 178 -11.67 -6.84 4.72
N VAL A 179 -10.94 -5.75 4.48
CA VAL A 179 -10.65 -4.72 5.51
C VAL A 179 -11.93 -3.98 5.93
N CYS A 180 -12.84 -3.69 5.01
CA CYS A 180 -14.11 -3.04 5.32
C CYS A 180 -14.96 -3.89 6.29
N PHE A 181 -15.09 -5.19 6.02
CA PHE A 181 -15.98 -6.09 6.79
C PHE A 181 -15.30 -6.77 7.98
N PHE A 182 -13.99 -7.03 7.92
CA PHE A 182 -13.24 -7.78 8.93
C PHE A 182 -12.08 -6.96 9.53
N GLY A 183 -12.04 -5.66 9.30
CA GLY A 183 -10.95 -4.77 9.70
C GLY A 183 -10.54 -4.90 11.17
N TYR A 184 -11.51 -4.91 12.09
CA TYR A 184 -11.19 -5.11 13.50
C TYR A 184 -10.59 -6.50 13.83
N ARG A 185 -11.04 -7.57 13.15
CA ARG A 185 -10.46 -8.91 13.34
C ARG A 185 -9.05 -8.98 12.77
N ILE A 186 -8.83 -8.39 11.60
CA ILE A 186 -7.51 -8.27 10.97
C ILE A 186 -6.58 -7.46 11.88
N TYR A 187 -7.05 -6.34 12.44
CA TYR A 187 -6.29 -5.54 13.40
C TYR A 187 -5.88 -6.36 14.64
N ARG A 188 -6.81 -7.13 15.22
CA ARG A 188 -6.50 -7.99 16.38
C ARG A 188 -5.47 -9.07 16.03
N PHE A 189 -5.56 -9.65 14.83
CA PHE A 189 -4.58 -10.62 14.34
C PHE A 189 -3.21 -9.95 14.10
N ALA A 190 -3.19 -8.81 13.43
CA ALA A 190 -1.98 -8.04 13.14
C ALA A 190 -1.26 -7.59 14.42
N PHE A 191 -2.00 -7.21 15.46
CA PHE A 191 -1.41 -6.90 16.77
C PHE A 191 -0.70 -8.12 17.39
N GLY A 192 -1.28 -9.31 17.24
CA GLY A 192 -0.65 -10.56 17.67
C GLY A 192 0.64 -10.84 16.88
N VAL A 193 0.59 -10.73 15.55
CA VAL A 193 1.78 -10.89 14.68
C VAL A 193 2.85 -9.85 15.03
N PHE A 194 2.47 -8.61 15.29
CA PHE A 194 3.40 -7.57 15.73
C PHE A 194 4.08 -7.94 17.05
N ALA A 195 3.32 -8.41 18.05
CA ALA A 195 3.89 -8.86 19.32
C ALA A 195 4.85 -10.05 19.12
N PHE A 196 4.51 -10.99 18.23
CA PHE A 196 5.41 -12.08 17.85
C PHE A 196 6.72 -11.55 17.29
N LEU A 197 6.66 -10.61 16.33
CA LEU A 197 7.86 -10.04 15.69
C LEU A 197 8.72 -9.27 16.70
N VAL A 198 8.11 -8.57 17.67
CA VAL A 198 8.84 -7.89 18.73
C VAL A 198 9.56 -8.89 19.64
N GLY A 199 8.87 -9.93 20.11
CA GLY A 199 9.48 -10.98 20.94
C GLY A 199 10.59 -11.74 20.20
N PHE A 200 10.34 -12.11 18.95
CA PHE A 200 11.32 -12.74 18.07
C PHE A 200 12.54 -11.84 17.84
N GLY A 201 12.33 -10.58 17.48
CA GLY A 201 13.39 -9.62 17.19
C GLY A 201 14.25 -9.30 18.42
N LEU A 202 13.63 -9.16 19.60
CA LEU A 202 14.34 -8.93 20.86
C LEU A 202 15.26 -10.12 21.19
N GLN A 203 14.74 -11.34 21.10
CA GLN A 203 15.52 -12.54 21.39
C GLN A 203 16.60 -12.80 20.32
N ALA A 204 16.31 -12.54 19.04
CA ALA A 204 17.29 -12.64 17.97
C ALA A 204 18.42 -11.62 18.16
N ALA A 205 18.12 -10.39 18.60
CA ALA A 205 19.13 -9.38 18.90
C ALA A 205 20.03 -9.82 20.06
N LEU A 206 19.46 -10.31 21.16
CA LEU A 206 20.22 -10.86 22.30
C LEU A 206 21.08 -12.06 21.91
N GLY A 207 20.51 -13.01 21.15
CA GLY A 207 21.24 -14.17 20.66
C GLY A 207 22.37 -13.79 19.69
N SER A 208 22.17 -12.77 18.85
CA SER A 208 23.22 -12.27 17.97
C SER A 208 24.38 -11.62 18.73
N ALA A 209 24.09 -10.94 19.85
CA ALA A 209 25.12 -10.38 20.72
C ALA A 209 25.91 -11.49 21.43
N TRP A 210 25.23 -12.56 21.87
CA TRP A 210 25.86 -13.73 22.47
C TRP A 210 26.77 -14.49 21.49
N ILE A 211 26.31 -14.73 20.24
CA ILE A 211 27.11 -15.40 19.20
C ILE A 211 28.40 -14.62 18.89
N ARG A 212 28.37 -13.27 18.96
CA ARG A 212 29.57 -12.46 18.75
C ARG A 212 30.63 -12.66 19.83
N GLN A 213 30.23 -13.09 21.02
CA GLN A 213 31.13 -13.30 22.15
C GLN A 213 31.68 -14.73 22.22
N SER A 214 31.05 -15.69 21.55
CA SER A 214 31.54 -17.06 21.47
C SER A 214 32.54 -17.24 20.32
N GLU A 215 33.84 -17.27 20.61
CA GLU A 215 34.86 -17.62 19.62
C GLU A 215 34.85 -19.13 19.36
N GLY A 216 34.56 -19.54 18.12
CA GLY A 216 34.72 -20.93 17.67
C GLY A 216 33.44 -21.76 17.55
N HIS A 217 32.31 -21.17 17.18
CA HIS A 217 31.01 -21.83 17.21
C HIS A 217 30.37 -22.04 15.84
N GLY A 218 29.73 -23.20 15.69
CA GLY A 218 29.26 -23.81 14.46
C GLY A 218 27.81 -23.49 14.12
N ILE A 219 27.17 -24.40 13.38
CA ILE A 219 25.77 -24.25 12.94
C ILE A 219 24.80 -24.39 14.15
N THR A 220 25.22 -25.11 15.19
CA THR A 220 24.40 -25.47 16.35
C THR A 220 23.90 -24.27 17.15
N GLU A 221 24.76 -23.28 17.39
CA GLU A 221 24.42 -22.11 18.21
C GLU A 221 23.43 -21.19 17.51
N LYS A 222 23.56 -21.06 16.18
CA LYS A 222 22.59 -20.34 15.35
C LYS A 222 21.22 -21.00 15.41
N VAL A 223 21.18 -22.34 15.38
CA VAL A 223 19.93 -23.10 15.52
C VAL A 223 19.31 -22.85 16.91
N ILE A 224 20.10 -22.90 17.99
CA ILE A 224 19.61 -22.62 19.35
C ILE A 224 19.01 -21.20 19.44
N VAL A 225 19.69 -20.18 18.91
CA VAL A 225 19.17 -18.80 18.92
C VAL A 225 17.86 -18.69 18.15
N VAL A 226 17.74 -19.31 16.98
CA VAL A 226 16.51 -19.28 16.18
C VAL A 226 15.35 -19.98 16.90
N VAL A 227 15.59 -21.17 17.47
CA VAL A 227 14.56 -21.91 18.23
C VAL A 227 14.09 -21.09 19.44
N CYS A 228 15.02 -20.53 20.22
CA CYS A 228 14.68 -19.66 21.33
C CYS A 228 13.90 -18.41 20.87
N ALA A 229 14.28 -17.79 19.74
CA ALA A 229 13.56 -16.63 19.21
C ALA A 229 12.12 -16.97 18.79
N ILE A 230 11.88 -18.14 18.21
CA ILE A 230 10.52 -18.60 17.86
C ILE A 230 9.69 -18.87 19.13
N LEU A 231 10.27 -19.51 20.15
CA LEU A 231 9.60 -19.75 21.43
C LEU A 231 9.18 -18.43 22.10
N TRP A 232 10.10 -17.47 22.17
CA TRP A 232 9.82 -16.14 22.73
C TRP A 232 8.79 -15.35 21.91
N GLY A 233 8.88 -15.38 20.58
CA GLY A 233 7.86 -14.78 19.71
C GLY A 233 6.48 -15.39 19.97
N THR A 234 6.40 -16.72 20.11
CA THR A 234 5.15 -17.43 20.37
C THR A 234 4.58 -17.09 21.76
N LEU A 235 5.43 -17.01 22.79
CA LEU A 235 5.03 -16.56 24.12
C LEU A 235 4.43 -15.14 24.07
N PHE A 236 5.09 -14.21 23.38
CA PHE A 236 4.58 -12.85 23.20
C PHE A 236 3.26 -12.80 22.43
N LEU A 237 3.07 -13.67 21.43
CA LEU A 237 1.80 -13.80 20.71
C LEU A 237 0.65 -14.24 21.65
N VAL A 238 0.90 -15.23 22.52
CA VAL A 238 -0.08 -15.71 23.50
C VAL A 238 -0.38 -14.64 24.55
N LEU A 239 0.66 -13.99 25.09
CA LEU A 239 0.51 -12.88 26.04
C LEU A 239 -0.27 -11.73 25.40
N ALA A 240 0.05 -11.32 24.18
CA ALA A 240 -0.67 -10.29 23.46
C ALA A 240 -2.15 -10.66 23.31
N ARG A 241 -2.48 -11.91 22.98
CA ARG A 241 -3.88 -12.37 22.92
C ARG A 241 -4.60 -12.29 24.27
N ARG A 242 -3.92 -12.59 25.39
CA ARG A 242 -4.48 -12.54 26.76
C ARG A 242 -4.65 -11.10 27.25
N TYR A 243 -3.69 -10.21 26.97
CA TYR A 243 -3.65 -8.85 27.49
C TYR A 243 -4.19 -7.77 26.54
N TYR A 244 -4.47 -8.08 25.27
CA TYR A 244 -4.92 -7.12 24.27
C TYR A 244 -6.04 -6.20 24.76
N GLU A 245 -7.09 -6.75 25.38
CA GLU A 245 -8.20 -5.93 25.87
C GLU A 245 -7.82 -4.98 27.00
N ARG A 246 -6.88 -5.40 27.87
CA ARG A 246 -6.37 -4.54 28.94
C ARG A 246 -5.53 -3.42 28.33
N ILE A 247 -4.66 -3.76 27.38
CA ILE A 247 -3.83 -2.78 26.67
C ILE A 247 -4.70 -1.76 25.95
N GLN A 248 -5.74 -2.19 25.21
CA GLN A 248 -6.65 -1.26 24.53
C GLN A 248 -7.40 -0.33 25.50
N LYS A 249 -7.83 -0.85 26.65
CA LYS A 249 -8.50 -0.04 27.69
C LYS A 249 -7.56 1.00 28.30
N ILE A 250 -6.31 0.61 28.56
CA ILE A 250 -5.28 1.51 29.09
C ILE A 250 -4.94 2.57 28.03
N LEU A 251 -4.72 2.16 26.78
CA LEU A 251 -4.44 3.07 25.68
C LEU A 251 -5.57 4.08 25.47
N GLY A 252 -6.83 3.61 25.48
CA GLY A 252 -7.99 4.49 25.36
C GLY A 252 -8.13 5.46 26.53
N TYR A 253 -7.79 5.03 27.74
CA TYR A 253 -7.74 5.89 28.91
C TYR A 253 -6.65 6.98 28.76
N VAL A 254 -5.42 6.59 28.38
CA VAL A 254 -4.30 7.52 28.19
C VAL A 254 -4.63 8.55 27.11
N VAL A 255 -5.12 8.10 25.95
CA VAL A 255 -5.52 9.00 24.85
C VAL A 255 -6.64 9.93 25.29
N GLY A 256 -7.64 9.43 26.01
CA GLY A 256 -8.75 10.25 26.51
C GLY A 256 -8.32 11.28 27.56
N VAL A 257 -7.37 10.95 28.44
CA VAL A 257 -6.78 11.90 29.39
C VAL A 257 -6.07 13.02 28.65
N ILE A 258 -5.23 12.69 27.66
CA ILE A 258 -4.53 13.68 26.83
C ILE A 258 -5.55 14.58 26.11
N LEU A 259 -6.59 13.99 25.50
CA LEU A 259 -7.64 14.74 24.82
C LEU A 259 -8.39 15.67 25.76
N GLY A 260 -8.70 15.22 26.98
CA GLY A 260 -9.37 16.06 27.98
C GLY A 260 -8.50 17.20 28.52
N LEU A 261 -7.19 17.01 28.61
CA LEU A 261 -6.25 18.11 28.91
C LEU A 261 -6.23 19.14 27.77
N VAL A 262 -6.17 18.70 26.52
CA VAL A 262 -6.24 19.60 25.34
C VAL A 262 -7.56 20.35 25.30
N LEU A 263 -8.68 19.66 25.53
CA LEU A 263 -10.01 20.27 25.58
C LEU A 263 -10.10 21.33 26.67
N THR A 264 -9.53 21.05 27.84
CA THR A 264 -9.48 22.01 28.96
C THR A 264 -8.64 23.22 28.58
N ALA A 265 -7.46 23.03 27.99
CA ALA A 265 -6.61 24.14 27.54
C ALA A 265 -7.32 25.03 26.51
N VAL A 266 -8.04 24.44 25.56
CA VAL A 266 -8.86 25.17 24.58
C VAL A 266 -9.99 25.92 25.28
N LEU A 267 -10.71 25.28 26.21
CA LEU A 267 -11.79 25.92 26.96
C LEU A 267 -11.29 27.12 27.78
N LEU A 268 -10.16 26.97 28.47
CA LEU A 268 -9.53 28.07 29.21
C LEU A 268 -9.09 29.20 28.29
N TYR A 269 -8.50 28.87 27.13
CA TYR A 269 -8.12 29.86 26.13
C TYR A 269 -9.33 30.67 25.62
N LEU A 270 -10.46 30.00 25.37
CA LEU A 270 -11.69 30.65 24.93
C LEU A 270 -12.35 31.49 26.04
N LEU A 271 -12.29 31.01 27.29
CA LEU A 271 -12.82 31.73 28.45
C LEU A 271 -11.90 32.86 28.94
N GLN A 272 -10.64 32.87 28.53
CA GLN A 272 -9.67 33.83 29.01
C GLN A 272 -10.13 35.28 28.77
N LYS A 273 -10.49 35.61 27.52
CA LYS A 273 -10.95 36.96 27.16
C LYS A 273 -12.19 37.42 27.92
N PRO A 274 -13.32 36.68 27.97
CA PRO A 274 -14.50 37.14 28.67
C PRO A 274 -14.29 37.23 30.19
N VAL A 275 -13.50 36.32 30.78
CA VAL A 275 -13.24 36.32 32.23
C VAL A 275 -12.31 37.47 32.62
N ASP A 276 -11.23 37.71 31.87
CA ASP A 276 -10.30 38.81 32.12
C ASP A 276 -11.00 40.19 32.03
N ASN A 277 -11.94 40.33 31.09
CA ASN A 277 -12.76 41.54 30.95
C ASN A 277 -13.72 41.75 32.14
N TRP A 278 -14.23 40.67 32.74
CA TRP A 278 -15.23 40.75 33.81
C TRP A 278 -14.61 40.94 35.20
N ILE A 279 -13.52 40.25 35.49
CA ILE A 279 -12.87 40.25 36.81
C ILE A 279 -11.93 41.47 36.99
N GLY A 280 -11.45 42.04 35.88
CA GLY A 280 -10.48 43.13 35.89
C GLY A 280 -9.07 42.65 36.27
N SER A 281 -8.09 43.54 36.16
CA SER A 281 -6.65 43.21 36.29
C SER A 281 -6.19 42.78 37.69
N LYS A 282 -7.08 42.81 38.71
CA LYS A 282 -6.73 42.52 40.11
C LYS A 282 -6.53 41.04 40.41
N TYR A 283 -6.97 40.13 39.55
CA TYR A 283 -6.92 38.68 39.81
C TYR A 283 -5.97 37.98 38.84
N GLN A 284 -4.66 38.06 39.11
CA GLN A 284 -3.66 37.32 38.35
C GLN A 284 -3.56 35.87 38.86
N GLY A 285 -3.45 34.90 37.93
CA GLY A 285 -3.24 33.48 38.27
C GLY A 285 -4.49 32.60 38.33
N TRP A 286 -5.68 33.13 38.02
CA TRP A 286 -6.93 32.34 37.98
C TRP A 286 -6.87 31.18 36.98
N GLN A 287 -6.10 31.32 35.90
CA GLN A 287 -5.91 30.28 34.88
C GLN A 287 -5.27 29.02 35.44
N SER A 288 -4.25 29.15 36.30
CA SER A 288 -3.60 28.01 36.95
C SER A 288 -4.56 27.31 37.91
N TYR A 289 -5.33 28.08 38.68
CA TYR A 289 -6.33 27.54 39.59
C TYR A 289 -7.45 26.82 38.83
N ALA A 290 -8.02 27.45 37.79
CA ALA A 290 -9.06 26.87 36.96
C ALA A 290 -8.55 25.65 36.18
N GLY A 291 -7.33 25.68 35.68
CA GLY A 291 -6.71 24.56 34.97
C GLY A 291 -6.52 23.34 35.85
N ILE A 292 -6.08 23.49 37.09
CA ILE A 292 -5.96 22.35 38.02
C ILE A 292 -7.36 21.86 38.44
N THR A 293 -8.24 22.77 38.82
CA THR A 293 -9.56 22.44 39.40
C THR A 293 -10.50 21.83 38.38
N LEU A 294 -10.53 22.32 37.14
CA LEU A 294 -11.38 21.80 36.05
C LEU A 294 -10.65 20.76 35.19
N GLY A 295 -9.35 20.93 34.97
CA GLY A 295 -8.60 20.08 34.03
C GLY A 295 -8.46 18.65 34.48
N VAL A 296 -8.20 18.40 35.78
CA VAL A 296 -8.08 17.02 36.28
C VAL A 296 -9.41 16.26 36.18
N PRO A 297 -10.56 16.78 36.66
CA PRO A 297 -11.85 16.09 36.49
C PRO A 297 -12.26 15.91 35.03
N ILE A 298 -12.11 16.94 34.18
CA ILE A 298 -12.46 16.84 32.76
C ILE A 298 -11.57 15.81 32.05
N ALA A 299 -10.26 15.79 32.33
CA ALA A 299 -9.34 14.81 31.77
C ALA A 299 -9.67 13.38 32.21
N LEU A 300 -9.99 13.17 33.49
CA LEU A 300 -10.38 11.85 34.00
C LEU A 300 -11.73 11.38 33.43
N LEU A 301 -12.73 12.26 33.35
CA LEU A 301 -14.04 11.96 32.78
C LEU A 301 -13.92 11.65 31.28
N THR A 302 -13.13 12.44 30.54
CA THR A 302 -12.85 12.20 29.12
C THR A 302 -12.09 10.88 28.93
N GLY A 303 -11.07 10.62 29.76
CA GLY A 303 -10.34 9.34 29.81
C GLY A 303 -11.27 8.15 30.05
N TYR A 304 -12.19 8.27 31.00
CA TYR A 304 -13.15 7.22 31.32
C TYR A 304 -14.13 6.97 30.18
N GLY A 305 -14.68 8.04 29.56
CA GLY A 305 -15.56 7.94 28.39
C GLY A 305 -14.86 7.35 27.16
N CYS A 306 -13.59 7.70 26.94
CA CYS A 306 -12.80 7.24 25.80
C CYS A 306 -12.25 5.82 25.96
N ARG A 307 -12.44 5.15 27.11
CA ARG A 307 -11.94 3.79 27.36
C ARG A 307 -12.34 2.78 26.29
N ASN A 308 -13.58 2.88 25.78
CA ASN A 308 -14.09 2.02 24.71
C ASN A 308 -13.98 2.68 23.32
N PHE A 309 -13.61 3.96 23.26
CA PHE A 309 -13.59 4.73 22.02
C PHE A 309 -12.56 4.19 21.03
N VAL A 310 -11.37 3.78 21.48
CA VAL A 310 -10.33 3.22 20.58
C VAL A 310 -10.85 2.05 19.77
N LYS A 311 -11.64 1.16 20.39
CA LYS A 311 -12.24 0.02 19.70
C LYS A 311 -13.19 0.47 18.59
N PHE A 312 -14.09 1.40 18.90
CA PHE A 312 -15.04 1.95 17.92
C PHE A 312 -14.34 2.76 16.83
N LEU A 313 -13.30 3.50 17.19
CA LEU A 313 -12.49 4.27 16.27
C LEU A 313 -11.78 3.36 15.27
N VAL A 314 -11.16 2.27 15.72
CA VAL A 314 -10.53 1.29 14.81
C VAL A 314 -11.58 0.64 13.90
N MET A 315 -12.76 0.29 14.42
CA MET A 315 -13.86 -0.24 13.60
C MET A 315 -14.33 0.76 12.53
N PHE A 316 -14.51 2.02 12.94
CA PHE A 316 -14.90 3.10 12.05
C PHE A 316 -13.85 3.35 10.97
N ILE A 317 -12.58 3.55 11.35
CA ILE A 317 -11.50 3.82 10.40
C ILE A 317 -11.33 2.66 9.42
N THR A 318 -11.34 1.41 9.89
CA THR A 318 -11.15 0.26 8.99
C THR A 318 -12.35 0.05 8.05
N ALA A 319 -13.58 0.27 8.52
CA ALA A 319 -14.77 0.20 7.68
C ALA A 319 -14.74 1.25 6.56
N PHE A 320 -14.50 2.52 6.90
CA PHE A 320 -14.48 3.60 5.91
C PHE A 320 -13.22 3.58 5.03
N ALA A 321 -12.04 3.24 5.56
CA ALA A 321 -10.83 3.10 4.75
C ALA A 321 -10.96 1.92 3.76
N GLY A 322 -11.51 0.80 4.21
CA GLY A 322 -11.82 -0.35 3.35
C GLY A 322 -12.83 0.00 2.26
N ALA A 323 -13.92 0.71 2.61
CA ALA A 323 -14.91 1.18 1.66
C ALA A 323 -14.32 2.16 0.63
N ALA A 324 -13.47 3.11 1.06
CA ALA A 324 -12.80 4.06 0.17
C ALA A 324 -11.86 3.33 -0.81
N GLY A 325 -11.08 2.37 -0.30
CA GLY A 325 -10.19 1.55 -1.13
C GLY A 325 -10.98 0.69 -2.13
N ALA A 326 -12.03 0.00 -1.67
CA ALA A 326 -12.86 -0.85 -2.52
C ALA A 326 -13.56 -0.04 -3.60
N TRP A 327 -14.09 1.14 -3.26
CA TRP A 327 -14.68 2.07 -4.23
C TRP A 327 -13.65 2.50 -5.28
N ARG A 328 -12.46 2.93 -4.84
CA ARG A 328 -11.38 3.41 -5.72
C ARG A 328 -10.90 2.33 -6.70
N TRP A 329 -10.68 1.10 -6.21
CA TRP A 329 -10.26 0.00 -7.08
C TRP A 329 -11.41 -0.53 -7.94
N GLY A 330 -12.63 -0.51 -7.41
CA GLY A 330 -13.84 -0.88 -8.13
C GLY A 330 -14.13 0.04 -9.31
N SER A 331 -13.99 1.35 -9.15
CA SER A 331 -14.16 2.31 -10.25
C SER A 331 -13.14 2.07 -11.37
N SER A 332 -11.88 1.79 -11.03
CA SER A 332 -10.85 1.45 -12.04
C SER A 332 -11.14 0.13 -12.78
N LEU A 333 -11.77 -0.86 -12.14
CA LEU A 333 -12.19 -2.09 -12.82
C LEU A 333 -13.31 -1.84 -13.84
N ILE A 334 -14.21 -0.90 -13.52
CA ILE A 334 -15.32 -0.55 -14.40
C ILE A 334 -14.82 0.23 -15.61
N GLU A 335 -13.90 1.18 -15.40
CA GLU A 335 -13.23 1.90 -16.51
C GLU A 335 -12.47 0.97 -17.46
N CYS A 336 -11.82 -0.08 -16.93
CA CYS A 336 -11.06 -1.02 -17.77
C CYS A 336 -11.92 -1.99 -18.58
N LYS A 337 -13.17 -2.21 -18.17
CA LYS A 337 -14.11 -3.03 -18.92
C LYS A 337 -14.83 -2.08 -19.87
N SER A 338 -14.23 -1.83 -21.04
CA SER A 338 -14.76 -1.02 -22.14
C SER A 338 -16.07 -1.55 -22.72
N VAL A 339 -17.07 -1.75 -21.86
CA VAL A 339 -18.41 -2.11 -22.27
C VAL A 339 -19.16 -0.81 -22.44
N ASP A 340 -19.61 -0.55 -23.67
CA ASP A 340 -20.40 0.62 -24.03
C ASP A 340 -21.74 0.61 -23.28
N TYR A 341 -21.73 1.03 -22.03
CA TYR A 341 -22.92 1.27 -21.22
C TYR A 341 -23.07 2.77 -21.00
N GLU A 342 -23.49 3.50 -22.04
CA GLU A 342 -23.90 4.91 -21.96
C GLU A 342 -24.76 5.27 -20.71
N PRO A 343 -25.71 4.43 -20.25
CA PRO A 343 -26.49 4.77 -19.05
C PRO A 343 -25.70 4.64 -17.74
N VAL A 344 -24.68 3.79 -17.67
CA VAL A 344 -23.90 3.56 -16.44
C VAL A 344 -22.89 4.69 -16.22
N ASP A 345 -22.30 5.21 -17.31
CA ASP A 345 -21.33 6.30 -17.23
C ASP A 345 -21.95 7.58 -16.65
N ARG A 346 -23.18 7.92 -17.05
CA ARG A 346 -23.90 9.09 -16.47
C ARG A 346 -24.19 8.91 -14.97
N LEU A 347 -24.40 7.66 -14.52
CA LEU A 347 -24.64 7.37 -13.11
C LEU A 347 -23.35 7.52 -12.29
N MET A 348 -22.22 7.07 -12.85
CA MET A 348 -20.89 7.16 -12.24
C MET A 348 -20.35 8.59 -12.19
N GLU A 349 -20.73 9.45 -13.13
CA GLU A 349 -20.32 10.85 -13.13
C GLU A 349 -20.98 11.64 -11.98
N ASN A 350 -22.11 11.16 -11.47
CA ASN A 350 -22.79 11.79 -10.36
C ASN A 350 -22.03 11.59 -9.02
N ARG A 351 -21.26 12.60 -8.62
CA ARG A 351 -20.51 12.60 -7.35
C ARG A 351 -21.35 12.24 -6.13
N LEU A 352 -22.63 12.63 -6.10
CA LEU A 352 -23.54 12.30 -5.00
C LEU A 352 -23.79 10.80 -4.89
N PHE A 353 -23.94 10.12 -6.04
CA PHE A 353 -24.13 8.68 -6.08
C PHE A 353 -22.88 7.93 -5.58
N ASN A 354 -21.70 8.37 -6.00
CA ASN A 354 -20.43 7.79 -5.56
C ASN A 354 -20.20 7.94 -4.05
N VAL A 355 -20.49 9.13 -3.50
CA VAL A 355 -20.43 9.38 -2.05
C VAL A 355 -21.48 8.53 -1.33
N ALA A 356 -22.69 8.38 -1.88
CA ALA A 356 -23.74 7.56 -1.29
C ALA A 356 -23.34 6.07 -1.22
N ILE A 357 -22.75 5.51 -2.29
CA ILE A 357 -22.24 4.12 -2.29
C ILE A 357 -21.13 3.96 -1.25
N PHE A 358 -20.16 4.87 -1.24
CA PHE A 358 -19.06 4.85 -0.27
C PHE A 358 -19.58 4.87 1.19
N VAL A 359 -20.50 5.78 1.51
CA VAL A 359 -21.10 5.89 2.85
C VAL A 359 -21.91 4.64 3.17
N ALA A 360 -22.73 4.14 2.24
CA ALA A 360 -23.53 2.93 2.44
C ALA A 360 -22.64 1.71 2.71
N LEU A 361 -21.57 1.53 1.92
CA LEU A 361 -20.61 0.44 2.10
C LEU A 361 -19.86 0.56 3.43
N GLY A 362 -19.46 1.77 3.82
CA GLY A 362 -18.82 2.04 5.11
C GLY A 362 -19.75 1.72 6.30
N LEU A 363 -21.02 2.11 6.23
CA LEU A 363 -22.02 1.81 7.27
C LEU A 363 -22.33 0.31 7.35
N LEU A 364 -22.47 -0.37 6.21
CA LEU A 364 -22.65 -1.82 6.16
C LEU A 364 -21.44 -2.55 6.74
N GLY A 365 -20.21 -2.13 6.39
CA GLY A 365 -18.98 -2.65 6.96
C GLY A 365 -18.91 -2.43 8.47
N LEU A 366 -19.25 -1.23 8.95
CA LEU A 366 -19.28 -0.91 10.38
C LEU A 366 -20.30 -1.77 11.14
N ALA A 367 -21.52 -1.93 10.59
CA ALA A 367 -22.55 -2.79 11.17
C ALA A 367 -22.08 -4.26 11.21
N ALA A 368 -21.53 -4.78 10.11
CA ALA A 368 -21.00 -6.13 10.05
C ALA A 368 -19.87 -6.35 11.07
N GLN A 369 -18.93 -5.41 11.21
CA GLN A 369 -17.88 -5.47 12.22
C GLN A 369 -18.46 -5.47 13.64
N PHE A 370 -19.52 -4.69 13.89
CA PHE A 370 -20.18 -4.64 15.20
C PHE A 370 -20.85 -5.97 15.55
N PHE A 371 -21.58 -6.59 14.60
CA PHE A 371 -22.24 -7.89 14.79
C PHE A 371 -21.27 -9.06 14.81
N SER A 372 -20.13 -8.96 14.11
CA SER A 372 -19.08 -9.98 14.05
C SER A 372 -18.28 -10.08 15.35
N GLN A 373 -18.45 -9.13 16.28
CA GLN A 373 -17.87 -9.28 17.60
C GLN A 373 -18.47 -10.52 18.26
N PRO A 374 -17.63 -11.46 18.73
CA PRO A 374 -18.15 -12.53 19.57
C PRO A 374 -18.78 -11.84 20.76
N ARG A 375 -20.12 -11.83 20.81
CA ARG A 375 -20.86 -11.55 22.04
C ARG A 375 -20.20 -12.49 23.04
N ARG A 376 -19.44 -11.93 23.98
CA ARG A 376 -18.99 -12.66 25.16
C ARG A 376 -20.28 -13.08 25.83
N THR A 377 -20.72 -14.25 25.41
CA THR A 377 -21.99 -14.81 25.76
C THR A 377 -22.03 -14.81 27.26
N ALA A 378 -23.19 -14.39 27.76
CA ALA A 378 -23.72 -14.42 29.11
C ALA A 378 -23.50 -15.73 29.92
N LYS A 379 -22.51 -16.55 29.59
CA LYS A 379 -22.13 -17.77 30.31
C LYS A 379 -21.56 -17.48 31.71
N ALA A 380 -21.07 -16.27 31.98
CA ALA A 380 -20.71 -15.89 33.35
C ALA A 380 -21.93 -15.70 34.26
N SER A 381 -23.09 -15.28 33.72
CA SER A 381 -24.30 -15.14 34.53
C SER A 381 -25.04 -16.46 34.77
N VAL A 382 -24.89 -17.45 33.89
CA VAL A 382 -25.48 -18.79 34.12
C VAL A 382 -24.64 -19.62 35.10
N ALA A 383 -23.30 -19.56 34.99
CA ALA A 383 -22.42 -20.26 35.94
C ALA A 383 -22.50 -19.72 37.37
N THR A 384 -23.00 -18.50 37.57
CA THR A 384 -23.25 -17.94 38.91
C THR A 384 -24.63 -18.34 39.44
N GLN A 385 -25.58 -18.68 38.57
CA GLN A 385 -26.94 -19.03 38.97
C GLN A 385 -27.07 -20.49 39.41
N ASP A 386 -26.23 -21.39 38.87
CA ASP A 386 -26.15 -22.79 39.31
C ASP A 386 -25.34 -22.97 40.61
N ALA A 387 -24.45 -22.02 40.95
CA ALA A 387 -23.68 -22.05 42.19
C ALA A 387 -24.47 -21.56 43.44
N ASP A 388 -25.63 -20.92 43.23
CA ASP A 388 -26.53 -20.44 44.30
C ASP A 388 -27.70 -21.40 44.57
N GLN A 389 -27.81 -22.49 43.80
CA GLN A 389 -28.85 -23.53 43.97
C GLN A 389 -28.33 -24.85 44.58
N SER A 390 -27.05 -24.91 44.94
CA SER A 390 -26.41 -26.00 45.68
C SER A 390 -25.92 -25.52 47.03
#